data_AF-A0A5E5Q6N9-F1
#
_entry.id   AF-A0A5E5Q6N9-F1
#
_cell.length_a   1.000
_cell.length_b   1.000
_cell.length_c   1.000
_cell.angle_alpha   90.00
_cell.angle_beta   90.00
_cell.angle_gamma   90.00
#
_symmetry.space_group_name_H-M   'P 1'
#
loop_
_entity.id
_entity.type
_entity.pdbx_description
1 polymer ?
#
loop_
_entity_poly.entity_id
_entity_poly.type
_entity_poly.pdbx_seq_one_letter_code
_entity_poly.pdbx_strand_id
1 'polypeptide(L)' 'MPDISTTKTYGQVFADSTYTNKNKQTTSIQTFLENIFEKFNNWNESEKQKIML' A
#
# COMPACT_ATOMS: atom_id res chain seq x y z
N MET A 1 1.10 30.47 20.98
CA MET A 1 2.00 29.62 20.16
C MET A 1 1.11 28.63 19.44
N PRO A 2 1.23 28.40 18.12
CA PRO A 2 0.56 27.26 17.50
C PRO A 2 1.12 25.99 18.14
N ASP A 3 0.22 25.08 18.53
CA ASP A 3 0.56 23.81 19.15
C ASP A 3 1.28 22.94 18.11
N ILE A 4 2.57 22.64 18.35
CA ILE A 4 3.44 21.89 17.40
C ILE A 4 3.10 20.39 17.42
N SER A 5 2.04 19.99 18.12
CA SER A 5 1.61 18.60 18.21
C SER A 5 1.23 18.04 16.83
N THR A 6 2.16 17.24 16.31
CA THR A 6 2.05 16.29 15.18
C THR A 6 2.27 16.81 13.76
N THR A 7 3.46 17.33 13.47
CA THR A 7 3.99 17.23 12.10
C THR A 7 4.32 15.76 11.81
N LYS A 8 3.35 14.99 11.27
CA LYS A 8 3.63 13.63 10.79
C LYS A 8 4.53 13.72 9.57
N THR A 9 5.59 12.92 9.54
CA THR A 9 6.38 12.74 8.32
C THR A 9 5.54 12.07 7.24
N TYR A 10 5.85 12.30 5.95
CA TYR A 10 5.15 11.61 4.85
C TYR A 10 5.15 10.08 5.02
N GLY A 11 6.23 9.52 5.58
CA GLY A 11 6.32 8.09 5.91
C GLY A 11 5.32 7.64 6.98
N GLN A 12 5.10 8.47 8.02
CA GLN A 12 4.10 8.20 9.05
C GLN A 12 2.67 8.33 8.53
N VAL A 13 2.39 9.33 7.68
CA VAL A 13 1.07 9.47 7.04
C VAL A 13 0.78 8.25 6.16
N PHE A 14 1.78 7.76 5.43
CA PHE A 14 1.63 6.57 4.60
C PHE A 14 1.39 5.29 5.42
N ALA A 15 2.17 5.07 6.49
CA ALA A 15 2.00 3.90 7.37
C ALA A 15 0.61 3.86 8.03
N ASP A 16 0.05 5.01 8.37
CA ASP A 16 -1.28 5.15 8.97
C ASP A 16 -2.43 5.13 7.95
N SER A 17 -2.13 5.17 6.64
CA SER A 17 -3.17 5.29 5.61
C SER A 17 -3.88 3.97 5.37
N THR A 18 -5.18 4.06 5.08
CA THR A 18 -6.04 2.91 4.78
C THR A 18 -6.62 2.98 3.36
N TYR A 19 -6.91 1.82 2.78
CA TYR A 19 -7.56 1.64 1.50
C TYR A 19 -8.84 0.83 1.69
N THR A 20 -9.96 1.36 1.18
CA THR A 20 -11.23 0.63 1.11
C THR A 20 -11.41 0.05 -0.29
N ASN A 21 -11.51 -1.27 -0.38
CA ASN A 21 -11.68 -1.96 -1.66
C ASN A 21 -13.13 -1.88 -2.19
N LYS A 22 -13.36 -2.37 -3.41
CA LYS A 22 -14.70 -2.42 -4.03
C LYS A 22 -15.73 -3.25 -3.25
N ASN A 23 -15.27 -4.15 -2.38
CA ASN A 23 -16.11 -4.96 -1.50
C ASN A 23 -16.38 -4.25 -0.15
N LYS A 24 -16.07 -2.95 -0.04
CA LYS A 24 -16.20 -2.13 1.17
C LYS A 24 -15.35 -2.61 2.36
N GLN A 25 -14.34 -3.44 2.13
CA GLN A 25 -13.40 -3.85 3.16
C GLN A 25 -12.27 -2.84 3.25
N THR A 26 -11.96 -2.38 4.46
CA THR A 26 -10.87 -1.43 4.72
C THR A 26 -9.66 -2.17 5.24
N THR A 27 -8.49 -1.91 4.65
CA THR A 27 -7.21 -2.48 5.05
C THR A 27 -6.14 -1.39 5.09
N SER A 28 -5.02 -1.63 5.79
CA SER A 28 -3.86 -0.75 5.70
C SER A 28 -3.30 -0.73 4.27
N ILE A 29 -2.88 0.44 3.79
CA ILE A 29 -2.20 0.56 2.49
C ILE A 29 -0.93 -0.30 2.46
N GLN A 30 -0.19 -0.38 3.56
CA GLN A 30 1.00 -1.21 3.66
C GLN A 30 0.67 -2.69 3.39
N THR A 31 -0.30 -3.23 4.13
CA THR A 31 -0.74 -4.63 3.96
C THR A 31 -1.29 -4.88 2.56
N PHE A 32 -1.99 -3.93 1.96
CA PHE A 32 -2.47 -4.05 0.59
C PHE A 32 -1.32 -4.20 -0.43
N LEU A 33 -0.28 -3.38 -0.30
CA LEU A 33 0.87 -3.43 -1.20
C LEU A 33 1.69 -4.70 -1.01
N GLU A 34 1.95 -5.10 0.23
CA GLU A 34 2.64 -6.36 0.54
C GLU A 34 1.95 -7.56 -0.12
N ASN A 35 0.62 -7.63 -0.03
CA ASN A 35 -0.17 -8.67 -0.69
C ASN A 35 -0.08 -8.62 -2.23
N ILE A 36 0.04 -7.43 -2.82
CA ILE A 36 0.23 -7.29 -4.28
C ILE A 36 1.62 -7.78 -4.67
N PHE A 37 2.66 -7.37 -3.95
CA PHE A 37 4.02 -7.79 -4.22
C PHE A 37 4.20 -9.30 -4.06
N GLU A 38 3.60 -9.90 -3.04
CA GLU A 38 3.62 -11.35 -2.85
C GLU A 38 2.94 -12.07 -4.02
N LYS A 39 1.76 -11.61 -4.46
CA LYS A 39 1.09 -12.15 -5.64
C LYS A 39 1.96 -12.02 -6.88
N PHE A 40 2.53 -10.83 -7.11
CA PHE A 40 3.42 -10.58 -8.23
C PHE A 40 4.66 -11.48 -8.20
N ASN A 41 5.26 -11.70 -7.04
CA ASN A 41 6.42 -12.60 -6.90
C ASN A 41 6.05 -14.06 -7.21
N ASN A 42 4.83 -14.48 -6.88
CA ASN A 42 4.30 -15.81 -7.17
C ASN A 42 3.79 -15.98 -8.61
N TRP A 43 3.71 -14.91 -9.40
CA TRP A 43 3.38 -15.01 -10.82
C TRP A 43 4.50 -15.70 -11.59
N ASN A 44 4.11 -16.44 -12.63
CA ASN A 44 5.08 -17.04 -13.53
C ASN A 44 5.73 -15.97 -14.43
N GLU A 45 6.82 -16.33 -15.10
CA GLU A 45 7.58 -15.40 -15.95
C GLU A 45 6.73 -14.77 -17.06
N SER A 46 5.81 -15.54 -17.66
CA SER A 46 4.89 -15.05 -18.70
C SER A 46 3.89 -14.02 -18.17
N GLU A 47 3.46 -14.16 -16.93
CA GLU A 47 2.57 -13.21 -16.25
C GLU A 47 3.33 -11.95 -15.82
N LYS A 48 4.57 -12.09 -15.35
CA LYS A 48 5.44 -10.95 -14.99
C LYS A 48 5.81 -10.11 -16.22
N GLN A 49 6.11 -10.75 -17.34
CA GLN A 49 6.45 -10.07 -18.60
C GLN A 49 5.30 -9.24 -19.19
N LYS A 50 4.04 -9.48 -18.80
CA LYS A 50 2.91 -8.62 -19.23
C LYS A 50 2.90 -7.26 -18.54
N ILE A 51 3.64 -7.10 -17.44
CA ILE A 51 3.69 -5.87 -16.64
C ILE A 51 5.04 -5.16 -16.80
N MET A 52 6.14 -5.89 -17.02
CA MET A 52 7.43 -5.29 -17.38
C MET A 52 7.37 -4.74 -18.82
N LEU A 53 7.14 -3.44 -18.96
CA LEU A 53 7.37 -2.66 -20.18
C LEU A 53 8.84 -2.25 -20.27
#